data_AF-A0A940KK33-F1
#
_entry.id   AF-A0A940KK33-F1
#
_cell.length_a   1.000
_cell.length_b   1.000
_cell.length_c   1.000
_cell.angle_alpha   90.00
_cell.angle_beta   90.00
_cell.angle_gamma   90.00
#
_symmetry.space_group_name_H-M   'P 1'
#
loop_
_entity.id
_entity.type
_entity.pdbx_description
1 polymer ?
#
loop_
_entity_poly.entity_id
_entity_poly.type
_entity_poly.pdbx_seq_one_letter_code
_entity_poly.pdbx_strand_id
1 'polypeptide(L)'
;MESRNNILEELQEISPVLASSYPLPVPYKVPEGYFGQLPSDALTIVKISSANATDELQALSPLLGSISKKSPYHLPEDYFKDLAENTVAETRAVAFVQEELGDFSPVLSNLKQAPLYEVPAGYFEQLPNAILSKVKAQQPAKVVKMVRRNNLRRYIAAASVLLVLLTGTWWFMQRPGN
;
A
#
# COMPACT_ATOMS: atom_id res chain seq x y z
N MET A 1 3.75 13.88 -30.06
CA MET A 1 4.67 14.84 -29.40
C MET A 1 3.95 15.67 -28.35
N GLU A 2 2.69 16.07 -28.57
CA GLU A 2 1.91 16.88 -27.63
C GLU A 2 1.81 16.31 -26.20
N SER A 3 1.65 14.99 -26.03
CA SER A 3 1.54 14.37 -24.70
C SER A 3 2.80 14.48 -23.84
N ARG A 4 3.99 14.59 -24.46
CA ARG A 4 5.24 14.75 -23.70
C ARG A 4 5.37 16.15 -23.11
N ASN A 5 4.86 17.16 -23.82
CA ASN A 5 4.88 18.54 -23.36
C ASN A 5 3.98 18.70 -22.13
N ASN A 6 2.80 18.08 -22.14
CA ASN A 6 1.90 18.09 -20.99
C ASN A 6 2.55 17.46 -19.74
N ILE A 7 3.23 16.32 -19.89
CA ILE A 7 3.92 15.66 -18.78
C ILE A 7 5.06 16.53 -18.20
N LEU A 8 5.79 17.27 -19.05
CA LEU A 8 6.85 18.16 -18.60
C LEU A 8 6.30 19.40 -17.88
N GLU A 9 5.17 19.94 -18.35
CA GLU A 9 4.46 21.04 -17.70
C GLU A 9 3.93 20.61 -16.32
N GLU A 10 3.26 19.46 -16.23
CA GLU A 10 2.80 18.89 -14.95
C GLU A 10 3.97 18.62 -13.99
N LEU A 11 5.08 18.06 -14.50
CA LEU A 11 6.28 17.85 -13.69
C LEU A 11 6.90 19.16 -13.21
N GLN A 12 6.87 20.21 -14.02
CA GLN A 12 7.39 21.52 -13.64
C GLN A 12 6.57 22.16 -12.51
N GLU A 13 5.26 21.96 -12.51
CA GLU A 13 4.36 22.39 -11.43
C GLU A 13 4.59 21.61 -10.13
N ILE A 14 4.85 20.30 -10.22
CA ILE A 14 5.01 19.41 -9.05
C ILE A 14 6.43 19.48 -8.47
N SER A 15 7.46 19.47 -9.32
CA SER A 15 8.86 19.49 -8.93
C SER A 15 9.74 20.15 -10.02
N PRO A 16 10.05 21.44 -9.87
CA PRO A 16 10.84 22.18 -10.86
C PRO A 16 12.28 21.63 -10.98
N VAL A 17 12.81 21.05 -9.90
CA VAL A 17 14.14 20.40 -9.90
C VAL A 17 14.13 19.16 -10.80
N LEU A 18 13.08 18.34 -10.71
CA LEU A 18 12.98 17.13 -11.55
C LEU A 18 12.71 17.49 -13.01
N ALA A 19 11.84 18.48 -13.26
CA ALA A 19 11.53 18.94 -14.62
C ALA A 19 12.75 19.53 -15.34
N SER A 20 13.57 20.32 -14.64
CA SER A 20 14.81 20.89 -15.21
C SER A 20 15.92 19.85 -15.45
N SER A 21 15.89 18.73 -14.72
CA SER A 21 16.84 17.62 -14.88
C SER A 21 16.44 16.59 -15.96
N TYR A 22 15.35 16.82 -16.68
CA TYR A 22 14.88 15.91 -17.72
C TYR A 22 15.72 16.03 -19.01
N PRO A 23 16.05 14.92 -19.70
CA PRO A 23 15.73 13.54 -19.37
C PRO A 23 16.60 12.98 -18.24
N LEU A 24 15.95 12.37 -17.25
CA LEU A 24 16.64 11.78 -16.10
C LEU A 24 17.67 10.76 -16.57
N PRO A 25 18.93 10.84 -16.11
CA PRO A 25 19.90 9.79 -16.34
C PRO A 25 19.43 8.56 -15.57
N VAL A 26 18.80 7.61 -16.26
CA VAL A 26 18.41 6.33 -15.66
C VAL A 26 19.68 5.52 -15.39
N PRO A 27 20.07 5.27 -14.13
CA PRO A 27 21.31 4.55 -13.82
C PRO A 27 21.21 3.05 -14.19
N TYR A 28 19.99 2.56 -14.43
CA TYR A 28 19.72 1.18 -14.81
C TYR A 28 19.08 1.16 -16.20
N LYS A 29 19.67 0.38 -17.09
CA LYS A 29 19.06 0.01 -18.37
C LYS A 29 18.93 -1.50 -18.42
N VAL A 30 17.77 -1.98 -18.86
CA VAL A 30 17.62 -3.39 -19.18
C VAL A 30 18.46 -3.71 -20.41
N PRO A 31 19.11 -4.89 -20.45
CA PRO A 31 19.82 -5.36 -21.64
C PRO A 31 18.91 -5.40 -22.87
N GLU A 32 19.52 -5.26 -24.05
CA GLU A 32 18.80 -5.42 -25.31
C GLU A 32 18.14 -6.80 -25.38
N GLY A 33 16.87 -6.85 -25.78
CA GLY A 33 16.12 -8.10 -25.91
C GLY A 33 15.63 -8.72 -24.59
N TYR A 34 15.81 -8.08 -23.43
CA TYR A 34 15.35 -8.60 -22.12
C TYR A 34 13.87 -9.02 -22.12
N PHE A 35 13.00 -8.25 -22.75
CA PHE A 35 11.57 -8.57 -22.85
C PHE A 35 11.18 -9.35 -24.12
N GLY A 36 12.14 -9.68 -24.98
CA GLY A 36 11.87 -10.38 -26.24
C GLY A 36 11.37 -11.81 -26.05
N GLN A 37 11.76 -12.45 -24.95
CA GLN A 37 11.41 -13.85 -24.63
C GLN A 37 10.18 -13.96 -23.71
N LEU A 38 9.70 -12.85 -23.14
CA LEU A 38 8.55 -12.84 -22.22
C LEU A 38 7.30 -13.52 -22.83
N PRO A 39 6.91 -13.29 -24.10
CA PRO A 39 5.73 -13.95 -24.66
C PRO A 39 5.85 -15.47 -24.72
N SER A 40 7.03 -16.00 -25.07
CA SER A 40 7.28 -17.44 -25.06
C SER A 40 7.31 -17.99 -23.64
N ASP A 41 7.92 -17.28 -22.70
CA ASP A 41 8.02 -17.70 -21.30
C ASP A 41 6.65 -17.70 -20.61
N ALA A 42 5.78 -16.73 -20.93
CA ALA A 42 4.41 -16.73 -20.43
C ALA A 42 3.63 -17.96 -20.93
N LEU A 43 3.85 -18.39 -22.17
CA LEU A 43 3.20 -19.59 -22.71
C LEU A 43 3.77 -20.88 -22.13
N THR A 44 5.05 -20.93 -21.76
CA THR A 44 5.62 -22.09 -21.06
C THR A 44 5.03 -22.21 -19.65
N ILE A 45 4.90 -21.11 -18.90
CA ILE A 45 4.25 -21.07 -17.58
C ILE A 45 2.83 -21.66 -17.64
N VAL A 46 2.02 -21.23 -18.62
CA VAL A 46 0.64 -21.72 -18.77
C VAL A 46 0.60 -23.23 -19.09
N LYS A 47 1.56 -23.75 -19.86
CA LYS A 47 1.65 -25.18 -20.19
C LYS A 47 2.17 -26.02 -19.03
N ILE A 48 3.01 -25.44 -18.16
CA ILE A 48 3.68 -26.11 -17.04
C ILE A 48 2.84 -26.06 -15.74
N SER A 49 1.79 -25.24 -15.69
CA SER A 49 0.89 -25.04 -14.53
C SER A 49 0.18 -26.30 -13.99
N SER A 50 0.46 -27.49 -14.53
CA SER A 50 -0.03 -28.79 -14.05
C SER A 50 1.09 -29.71 -13.50
N ALA A 51 2.35 -29.24 -13.43
CA ALA A 51 3.51 -30.03 -13.01
C ALA A 51 3.98 -29.69 -11.58
N ASN A 52 4.83 -30.55 -10.99
CA ASN A 52 5.41 -30.34 -9.66
C ASN A 52 6.31 -29.09 -9.63
N ALA A 53 6.34 -28.39 -8.48
CA ALA A 53 7.09 -27.14 -8.30
C ALA A 53 8.60 -27.25 -8.58
N THR A 54 9.19 -28.44 -8.50
CA THR A 54 10.59 -28.69 -8.87
C THR A 54 10.81 -28.63 -10.37
N ASP A 55 9.89 -29.22 -11.13
CA ASP A 55 9.96 -29.32 -12.58
C ASP A 55 9.64 -27.95 -13.21
N GLU A 56 8.71 -27.20 -12.59
CA GLU A 56 8.42 -25.81 -12.91
C GLU A 56 9.65 -24.91 -12.76
N LEU A 57 10.31 -24.96 -11.59
CA LEU A 57 11.49 -24.14 -11.33
C LEU A 57 12.64 -24.45 -12.29
N GLN A 58 12.85 -25.73 -12.63
CA GLN A 58 13.89 -26.13 -13.56
C GLN A 58 13.63 -25.67 -14.99
N ALA A 59 12.36 -25.59 -15.41
CA ALA A 59 11.97 -25.11 -16.74
C ALA A 59 11.99 -23.57 -16.85
N LEU A 60 11.56 -22.85 -15.80
CA LEU A 60 11.47 -21.38 -15.82
C LEU A 60 12.80 -20.70 -15.48
N SER A 61 13.59 -21.32 -14.61
CA SER A 61 14.86 -20.76 -14.18
C SER A 61 15.85 -21.90 -13.93
N PRO A 62 16.48 -22.43 -14.98
CA PRO A 62 17.45 -23.53 -14.84
C PRO A 62 18.58 -23.16 -13.90
N LEU A 63 18.95 -21.87 -13.83
CA LEU A 63 19.92 -21.35 -12.88
C LEU A 63 19.42 -21.51 -11.43
N LEU A 64 18.22 -21.05 -11.09
CA LEU A 64 17.68 -21.19 -9.74
C LEU A 64 17.37 -22.66 -9.39
N GLY A 65 16.95 -23.48 -10.36
CA GLY A 65 16.75 -24.92 -10.18
C GLY A 65 18.05 -25.67 -9.86
N SER A 66 19.19 -25.19 -10.38
CA SER A 66 20.52 -25.76 -10.09
C SER A 66 21.10 -25.36 -8.73
N ILE A 67 20.53 -24.34 -8.09
CA ILE A 67 21.01 -23.87 -6.78
C ILE A 67 20.46 -24.77 -5.67
N SER A 68 21.36 -25.21 -4.78
CA SER A 68 21.00 -26.01 -3.61
C SER A 68 20.10 -25.21 -2.66
N LYS A 69 18.92 -25.73 -2.32
CA LYS A 69 17.96 -25.13 -1.37
C LYS A 69 18.43 -25.23 0.10
N LYS A 70 19.72 -25.06 0.37
CA LYS A 70 20.24 -25.03 1.75
C LYS A 70 20.04 -23.63 2.30
N SER A 71 19.30 -23.53 3.40
CA SER A 71 19.20 -22.28 4.14
C SER A 71 20.59 -21.92 4.69
N PRO A 72 21.07 -20.67 4.52
CA PRO A 72 22.36 -20.25 5.05
C PRO A 72 22.37 -20.25 6.59
N TYR A 73 21.19 -20.19 7.21
CA TYR A 73 21.00 -20.32 8.64
C TYR A 73 20.65 -21.76 8.99
N HIS A 74 21.46 -22.35 9.86
CA HIS A 74 21.22 -23.63 10.50
C HIS A 74 21.40 -23.42 12.00
N LEU A 75 20.60 -24.13 12.79
CA LEU A 75 20.76 -24.12 14.24
C LEU A 75 21.97 -24.99 14.61
N PRO A 76 22.72 -24.64 15.65
CA PRO A 76 23.72 -25.54 16.23
C PRO A 76 23.09 -26.88 16.60
N GLU A 77 23.88 -27.95 16.51
CA GLU A 77 23.47 -29.23 17.10
C GLU A 77 23.16 -29.02 18.59
N ASP A 78 22.08 -29.63 19.07
CA ASP A 78 21.65 -29.63 20.46
C ASP A 78 21.12 -28.30 21.05
N TYR A 79 20.94 -27.23 20.26
CA TYR A 79 20.30 -25.97 20.71
C TYR A 79 18.98 -26.18 21.49
N PHE A 80 18.12 -27.09 21.02
CA PHE A 80 16.85 -27.41 21.68
C PHE A 80 16.98 -28.41 22.85
N LYS A 81 18.07 -29.20 22.91
CA LYS A 81 18.33 -30.09 24.04
C LYS A 81 18.77 -29.29 25.26
N ASP A 82 19.70 -28.35 25.06
CA ASP A 82 20.19 -27.47 26.11
C ASP A 82 19.07 -26.58 26.67
N LEU A 83 18.13 -26.15 25.83
CA LEU A 83 16.96 -25.38 26.27
C LEU A 83 16.07 -26.20 27.21
N ALA A 84 15.83 -27.48 26.91
CA ALA A 84 15.03 -28.35 27.78
C ALA A 84 15.72 -28.58 29.13
N GLU A 85 17.03 -28.75 29.15
CA GLU A 85 17.79 -28.96 30.38
C GLU A 85 17.86 -27.68 31.24
N ASN A 86 18.10 -26.52 30.61
CA ASN A 86 18.15 -25.23 31.29
C ASN A 86 16.78 -24.80 31.83
N THR A 87 15.69 -25.03 31.09
CA THR A 87 14.34 -24.71 31.58
C THR A 87 13.91 -25.60 32.76
N VAL A 88 14.32 -26.87 32.80
CA VAL A 88 14.08 -27.75 33.95
C VAL A 88 14.91 -27.32 35.16
N ALA A 89 16.15 -26.88 34.95
CA ALA A 89 16.99 -26.33 36.02
C ALA A 89 16.42 -25.01 36.58
N GLU A 90 15.98 -24.10 35.72
CA GLU A 90 15.36 -22.83 36.12
C GLU A 90 14.02 -23.04 36.83
N THR A 91 13.15 -23.92 36.33
CA THR A 91 11.88 -24.23 37.00
C THR A 91 12.06 -24.89 38.37
N ARG A 92 13.09 -25.73 38.54
CA ARG A 92 13.46 -26.27 39.85
C ARG A 92 14.00 -25.18 40.78
N ALA A 93 14.80 -24.26 40.28
CA ALA A 93 15.28 -23.11 41.05
C ALA A 93 14.12 -22.18 41.47
N VAL A 94 13.16 -21.94 40.58
CA VAL A 94 11.94 -21.17 40.89
C VAL A 94 11.06 -21.92 41.89
N ALA A 95 10.92 -23.24 41.79
CA ALA A 95 10.17 -24.04 42.77
C ALA A 95 10.80 -24.01 44.16
N PHE A 96 12.13 -24.07 44.27
CA PHE A 96 12.87 -23.94 45.53
C PHE A 96 12.70 -22.54 46.14
N VAL A 97 12.81 -21.49 45.32
CA VAL A 97 12.57 -20.10 45.77
C VAL A 97 11.10 -19.89 46.15
N GLN A 98 10.15 -20.59 45.53
CA GLN A 98 8.73 -20.52 45.87
C GLN A 98 8.42 -21.18 47.22
N GLU A 99 9.12 -22.26 47.58
CA GLU A 99 9.02 -22.93 48.89
C GLU A 99 9.55 -22.02 50.00
N GLU A 100 10.74 -21.42 49.80
CA GLU A 100 11.34 -20.47 50.74
C GLU A 100 10.51 -19.18 50.86
N LEU A 101 10.03 -18.59 49.76
CA LEU A 101 9.22 -17.35 49.79
C LEU A 101 7.85 -17.52 50.46
N GLY A 102 7.32 -18.75 50.54
CA GLY A 102 6.09 -19.06 51.26
C GLY A 102 6.18 -18.75 52.75
N ASP A 103 7.37 -18.93 53.33
CA ASP A 103 7.65 -18.65 54.74
C ASP A 103 7.98 -17.17 55.02
N PHE A 104 8.54 -16.44 54.04
CA PHE A 104 9.04 -15.08 54.27
C PHE A 104 7.99 -13.96 54.18
N SER A 105 6.85 -14.14 53.50
CA SER A 105 5.84 -13.07 53.42
C SER A 105 4.43 -13.56 53.09
N PRO A 106 3.55 -13.70 54.11
CA PRO A 106 2.13 -14.01 53.87
C PRO A 106 1.41 -12.93 53.04
N VAL A 107 1.95 -11.70 53.00
CA VAL A 107 1.41 -10.58 52.21
C VAL A 107 1.60 -10.81 50.71
N LEU A 108 2.74 -11.36 50.28
CA LEU A 108 3.00 -11.66 48.87
C LEU A 108 2.19 -12.87 48.36
N SER A 109 1.91 -13.83 49.23
CA SER A 109 1.05 -14.98 48.94
C SER A 109 -0.39 -14.56 48.64
N ASN A 110 -0.93 -13.59 49.40
CA ASN A 110 -2.26 -13.03 49.14
C ASN A 110 -2.33 -12.20 47.85
N LEU A 111 -1.23 -11.55 47.45
CA LEU A 111 -1.18 -10.75 46.21
C LEU A 111 -1.06 -11.59 44.94
N LYS A 112 -0.50 -12.81 45.00
CA LYS A 112 -0.44 -13.74 43.85
C LYS A 112 -1.81 -14.16 43.32
N GLN A 113 -2.84 -14.10 44.17
CA GLN A 113 -4.20 -14.57 43.84
C GLN A 113 -5.14 -13.45 43.39
N ALA A 114 -4.71 -12.18 43.52
CA ALA A 114 -5.51 -11.05 43.07
C ALA A 114 -5.23 -10.79 41.57
N PRO A 115 -6.23 -10.92 40.68
CA PRO A 115 -6.06 -10.46 39.30
C PRO A 115 -5.80 -8.96 39.31
N LEU A 116 -4.56 -8.57 38.97
CA LEU A 116 -4.11 -7.16 38.96
C LEU A 116 -4.86 -6.31 37.92
N TYR A 117 -5.48 -6.96 36.95
CA TYR A 117 -6.26 -6.33 35.89
C TYR A 117 -7.51 -7.15 35.63
N GLU A 118 -8.67 -6.62 36.03
CA GLU A 118 -9.97 -7.14 35.66
C GLU A 118 -10.63 -6.18 34.67
N VAL A 119 -11.20 -6.74 33.62
CA VAL A 119 -12.01 -5.98 32.68
C VAL A 119 -13.42 -5.85 33.28
N PRO A 120 -14.06 -4.67 33.25
CA PRO A 120 -15.43 -4.52 33.72
C PRO A 120 -16.39 -5.53 33.07
N ALA A 121 -17.32 -6.05 33.86
CA ALA A 121 -18.34 -6.98 33.36
C ALA A 121 -19.10 -6.37 32.17
N GLY A 122 -19.20 -7.12 31.08
CA GLY A 122 -19.90 -6.68 29.87
C GLY A 122 -19.13 -5.70 28.96
N TYR A 123 -17.84 -5.43 29.22
CA TYR A 123 -17.00 -4.58 28.36
C TYR A 123 -17.05 -5.01 26.89
N PHE A 124 -16.84 -6.30 26.61
CA PHE A 124 -16.83 -6.82 25.25
C PHE A 124 -18.24 -6.90 24.62
N GLU A 125 -19.29 -7.04 25.44
CA GLU A 125 -20.69 -7.02 24.98
C GLU A 125 -21.12 -5.62 24.52
N GLN A 126 -20.62 -4.58 25.19
CA GLN A 126 -20.96 -3.18 24.90
C GLN A 126 -20.06 -2.55 23.84
N LEU A 127 -18.86 -3.10 23.63
CA LEU A 127 -17.86 -2.57 22.70
C LEU A 127 -18.38 -2.44 21.25
N PRO A 128 -19.01 -3.45 20.63
CA PRO A 128 -19.52 -3.33 19.26
C PRO A 128 -20.54 -2.19 19.12
N ASN A 129 -21.46 -2.08 20.09
CA ASN A 129 -22.49 -1.04 20.10
C ASN A 129 -21.89 0.35 20.30
N ALA A 130 -20.86 0.48 21.14
CA ALA A 130 -20.13 1.72 21.37
C ALA A 130 -19.32 2.17 20.14
N ILE A 131 -18.76 1.24 19.36
CA ILE A 131 -18.09 1.56 18.08
C ILE A 131 -19.13 1.99 17.05
N LEU A 132 -20.21 1.22 16.88
CA LEU A 132 -21.26 1.53 15.90
C LEU A 132 -21.93 2.88 16.16
N SER A 133 -22.14 3.25 17.42
CA SER A 133 -22.69 4.57 17.77
C SER A 133 -21.73 5.71 17.40
N LYS A 134 -20.42 5.55 17.63
CA LYS A 134 -19.41 6.53 17.23
C LYS A 134 -19.30 6.70 15.72
N VAL A 135 -19.34 5.58 14.98
CA VAL A 135 -19.30 5.61 13.52
C VAL A 135 -20.55 6.25 12.93
N LYS A 136 -21.74 5.97 13.50
CA LYS A 136 -23.00 6.59 13.06
C LYS A 136 -23.13 8.07 13.44
N ALA A 137 -22.53 8.48 14.56
CA ALA A 137 -22.51 9.87 15.01
C ALA A 137 -21.56 10.76 14.19
N GLN A 138 -20.60 10.17 13.49
CA GLN A 138 -19.81 10.88 12.48
C GLN A 138 -20.66 11.14 11.24
N GLN A 139 -21.11 12.40 11.09
CA GLN A 139 -21.85 12.82 9.90
C GLN A 139 -21.01 12.58 8.63
N PRO A 140 -21.65 12.23 7.49
CA PRO A 140 -20.93 12.11 6.23
C PRO A 140 -20.22 13.42 5.92
N ALA A 141 -18.91 13.34 5.68
CA ALA A 141 -18.09 14.49 5.33
C ALA A 141 -18.77 15.27 4.19
N LYS A 142 -18.82 16.61 4.29
CA LYS A 142 -19.47 17.49 3.32
C LYS A 142 -18.85 17.29 1.94
N VAL A 143 -19.48 16.44 1.11
CA VAL A 143 -19.04 16.16 -0.26
C VAL A 143 -19.36 17.38 -1.11
N VAL A 144 -18.33 18.17 -1.44
CA VAL A 144 -18.46 19.25 -2.42
C VAL A 144 -18.26 18.63 -3.79
N LYS A 145 -19.31 18.67 -4.63
CA LYS A 145 -19.22 18.23 -6.02
C LYS A 145 -18.25 19.16 -6.76
N MET A 146 -17.08 18.66 -7.14
CA MET A 146 -16.20 19.37 -8.07
C MET A 146 -16.86 19.43 -9.44
N VAL A 147 -17.25 20.63 -9.87
CA VAL A 147 -17.87 20.84 -11.18
C VAL A 147 -16.76 20.88 -12.23
N ARG A 148 -16.78 19.93 -13.17
CA ARG A 148 -15.87 19.92 -14.32
C ARG A 148 -16.17 21.12 -15.21
N ARG A 149 -15.15 21.96 -15.44
CA ARG A 149 -15.26 23.16 -16.28
C ARG A 149 -15.46 22.73 -17.74
N ASN A 150 -16.69 22.85 -18.24
CA ASN A 150 -16.99 22.54 -19.63
C ASN A 150 -16.64 23.71 -20.55
N ASN A 151 -16.07 23.39 -21.73
CA ASN A 151 -15.62 24.36 -22.73
C ASN A 151 -16.77 25.10 -23.44
N LEU A 152 -18.03 24.83 -23.08
CA LEU A 152 -19.22 25.49 -23.64
C LEU A 152 -19.20 27.01 -23.46
N ARG A 153 -18.53 27.53 -22.43
CA ARG A 153 -18.36 28.97 -22.23
C ARG A 153 -17.61 29.65 -23.40
N ARG A 154 -16.70 28.93 -24.08
CA ARG A 154 -15.98 29.45 -25.25
C ARG A 154 -16.90 29.55 -26.47
N TYR A 155 -17.79 28.57 -26.66
CA TYR A 155 -18.78 28.58 -27.73
C TYR A 155 -19.85 29.66 -27.54
N ILE A 156 -20.32 29.88 -26.31
CA ILE A 156 -21.29 30.96 -26.00
C ILE A 156 -20.68 32.33 -26.29
N ALA A 157 -19.41 32.55 -25.96
CA ALA A 157 -18.71 33.81 -26.27
C ALA A 157 -18.53 34.03 -27.78
N ALA A 158 -18.25 32.99 -28.56
CA ALA A 158 -18.17 33.11 -30.02
C ALA A 158 -19.53 33.45 -30.65
N ALA A 159 -20.60 32.78 -30.19
CA ALA A 159 -21.95 33.02 -30.68
C ALA A 159 -22.44 34.45 -30.39
N SER A 160 -22.13 34.99 -29.20
CA SER A 160 -22.51 36.37 -28.87
C SER A 160 -21.77 37.40 -29.72
N VAL A 161 -20.49 37.18 -30.03
CA VAL A 161 -19.72 38.06 -30.93
C VAL A 161 -20.30 38.03 -32.35
N LEU A 162 -20.64 36.84 -32.87
CA LEU A 162 -21.29 36.72 -34.18
C LEU A 162 -22.65 37.42 -34.22
N LEU A 163 -23.44 37.32 -33.15
CA LEU A 163 -24.73 37.99 -33.05
C LEU A 163 -24.56 39.51 -33.10
N VAL A 164 -23.60 40.08 -32.36
CA VAL A 164 -23.32 41.53 -32.36
C VAL A 164 -22.81 41.99 -33.73
N LEU A 165 -21.97 41.19 -34.40
CA LEU A 165 -21.49 41.52 -35.74
C LEU A 165 -22.64 41.51 -36.75
N LEU A 166 -23.50 40.49 -36.74
CA LEU A 166 -24.66 40.39 -37.64
C LEU A 166 -25.62 41.56 -37.44
N THR A 167 -25.97 41.90 -36.20
CA THR A 167 -26.86 43.03 -35.91
C THR A 167 -26.20 44.36 -36.28
N GLY A 168 -24.90 44.52 -36.03
CA GLY A 168 -24.13 45.71 -36.43
C GLY A 168 -24.06 45.90 -37.95
N THR A 169 -23.79 44.84 -38.72
CA THR A 169 -23.75 44.91 -40.19
C THR A 169 -25.12 45.19 -40.79
N TRP A 170 -26.16 44.59 -40.21
CA TRP A 170 -27.53 44.81 -40.65
C TRP A 170 -27.99 46.26 -40.39
N TRP A 171 -27.59 46.83 -39.24
CA TRP A 171 -27.87 48.22 -38.93
C TRP A 171 -27.07 49.21 -39.79
N PHE A 172 -25.83 48.88 -40.15
CA PHE A 172 -25.03 49.70 -41.06
C PHE A 172 -25.63 49.77 -42.48
N MET A 173 -26.13 48.64 -42.99
CA MET A 173 -26.83 48.61 -44.29
C MET A 173 -28.16 49.36 -44.31
N GLN A 174 -28.79 49.57 -43.15
CA GLN A 174 -30.04 50.34 -43.06
C GLN A 174 -29.85 51.85 -42.93
N ARG A 175 -28.61 52.35 -42.90
CA ARG A 175 -28.37 53.80 -42.95
C ARG A 175 -28.41 54.26 -44.41
N PRO A 176 -29.44 55.03 -44.85
CA PRO A 176 -29.41 55.65 -46.16
C PRO A 176 -28.24 56.64 -46.22
N GLY A 177 -27.41 56.53 -47.25
CA GLY A 177 -26.34 57.49 -47.52
C GLY A 177 -26.93 58.86 -47.84
N ASN A 178 -26.36 59.91 -47.23
CA ASN A 178 -26.49 61.28 -47.72
C ASN A 178 -25.81 61.41 -49.08
#